data_AF-A0A7X6XFG9-F1
#
_entry.id   AF-A0A7X6XFG9-F1
#
_cell.length_a   1.000
_cell.length_b   1.000
_cell.length_c   1.000
_cell.angle_alpha   90.00
_cell.angle_beta   90.00
_cell.angle_gamma   90.00
#
_symmetry.space_group_name_H-M   'P 1'
#
loop_
_entity.id
_entity.type
_entity.pdbx_description
1 polymer ?
#
loop_
_entity_poly.entity_id
_entity_poly.type
_entity_poly.pdbx_seq_one_letter_code
_entity_poly.pdbx_strand_id
1 'polypeptide(L)'
;MDKKNLNKKKFSPKLGNKKPKAPFNPYWIYSIIIIGLLGMFFFGGNVSVKEITWSEFQQYVNEDRIEKAVVYTKKETAEAVVREGSIRHIFKDNADKVKSNPSVVATIPSADKAAELFKQATEEKGLDIKYSFDSSSAISGILLGFAPFILLILIWVFFIRRMSSGGAGGGGGGVFNVGKSKAQLFDKDSAIKVTFKDVAGL
;
A
#
# COMPACT_ATOMS: atom_id res chain seq x y z
N MET A 1 54.33 -36.82 49.60
CA MET A 1 54.14 -37.08 48.15
C MET A 1 52.76 -37.70 48.02
N ASP A 2 51.63 -37.01 47.92
CA ASP A 2 51.18 -35.84 47.17
C ASP A 2 51.02 -36.08 45.65
N LYS A 3 49.74 -36.08 45.22
CA LYS A 3 49.18 -35.85 43.87
C LYS A 3 49.18 -37.07 42.92
N LYS A 4 48.08 -37.45 42.25
CA LYS A 4 46.89 -36.72 41.84
C LYS A 4 45.78 -37.70 41.43
N ASN A 5 44.58 -37.46 41.94
CA ASN A 5 43.31 -37.95 41.42
C ASN A 5 43.16 -37.57 39.94
N LEU A 6 43.12 -38.56 39.04
CA LEU A 6 42.75 -38.37 37.64
C LEU A 6 41.22 -38.32 37.53
N ASN A 7 40.71 -37.12 37.82
CA ASN A 7 39.32 -36.72 37.65
C ASN A 7 38.91 -36.88 36.17
N LYS A 8 38.12 -37.94 35.86
CA LYS A 8 37.41 -38.08 34.59
C LYS A 8 36.40 -36.94 34.46
N LYS A 9 36.83 -35.79 33.94
CA LYS A 9 35.91 -34.73 33.51
C LYS A 9 35.06 -35.29 32.36
N LYS A 10 33.81 -35.68 32.67
CA LYS A 10 32.77 -35.90 31.67
C LYS A 10 32.64 -34.61 30.87
N PHE A 11 33.08 -34.63 29.61
CA PHE A 11 32.80 -33.58 28.66
C PHE A 11 31.34 -33.72 28.25
N SER A 12 30.43 -33.13 29.03
CA SER A 12 29.05 -32.93 28.60
C SER A 12 29.02 -31.66 27.76
N PRO A 13 28.84 -31.73 26.43
CA PRO A 13 28.63 -30.52 25.65
C PRO A 13 27.33 -29.88 26.17
N LYS A 14 27.44 -28.68 26.74
CA LYS A 14 26.25 -27.87 27.04
C LYS A 14 25.60 -27.53 25.71
N LEU A 15 24.63 -28.34 25.28
CA LEU A 15 23.69 -27.93 24.23
C LEU A 15 22.97 -26.71 24.77
N GLY A 16 23.41 -25.53 24.33
CA GLY A 16 22.74 -24.28 24.61
C GLY A 16 21.29 -24.42 24.16
N ASN A 17 20.37 -24.37 25.12
CA ASN A 17 18.94 -24.52 24.91
C ASN A 17 18.40 -23.23 24.25
N LYS A 18 18.84 -22.94 23.03
CA LYS A 18 18.24 -21.91 22.19
C LYS A 18 16.96 -22.53 21.67
N LYS A 19 15.83 -22.23 22.33
CA LYS A 19 14.50 -22.55 21.82
C LYS A 19 14.47 -22.16 20.33
N PRO A 20 14.10 -23.06 19.41
CA PRO A 20 14.05 -22.72 18.00
C PRO A 20 13.10 -21.54 17.86
N LYS A 21 13.62 -20.39 17.40
CA LYS A 21 12.78 -19.27 17.00
C LYS A 21 11.88 -19.81 15.89
N ALA A 22 10.57 -19.74 16.08
CA ALA A 22 9.61 -20.24 15.09
C ALA A 22 9.97 -19.66 13.71
N PRO A 23 10.00 -20.48 12.65
CA PRO A 23 10.33 -19.98 11.32
C PRO A 23 9.30 -18.93 10.94
N PHE A 24 9.78 -17.72 10.69
CA PHE A 24 8.93 -16.61 10.32
C PHE A 24 8.31 -16.90 8.95
N ASN A 25 6.99 -17.02 8.88
CA ASN A 25 6.29 -17.25 7.64
C ASN A 25 6.08 -15.91 6.90
N PRO A 26 6.75 -15.61 5.78
CA PRO A 26 6.59 -14.31 5.11
C PRO A 26 5.18 -14.06 4.56
N TYR A 27 4.32 -15.09 4.47
CA TYR A 27 2.96 -14.97 3.91
C TYR A 27 2.05 -13.99 4.67
N TRP A 28 2.25 -13.77 5.97
CA TRP A 28 1.43 -12.80 6.72
C TRP A 28 1.63 -11.35 6.26
N ILE A 29 2.81 -11.03 5.69
CA ILE A 29 3.08 -9.70 5.11
C ILE A 29 2.19 -9.46 3.88
N TYR A 30 2.03 -10.50 3.06
CA TYR A 30 1.19 -10.44 1.87
C TYR A 30 -0.29 -10.36 2.27
N SER A 31 -0.70 -11.05 3.35
CA SER A 31 -2.05 -10.91 3.90
C SER A 31 -2.37 -9.48 4.32
N ILE A 32 -1.46 -8.77 5.00
CA ILE A 32 -1.66 -7.37 5.39
C ILE A 32 -1.73 -6.45 4.15
N ILE A 33 -0.86 -6.66 3.17
CA ILE A 33 -0.89 -5.89 1.92
C ILE A 33 -2.22 -6.09 1.19
N ILE A 34 -2.69 -7.34 1.08
CA ILE A 34 -3.97 -7.68 0.45
C ILE A 34 -5.14 -7.05 1.20
N ILE A 35 -5.17 -7.11 2.54
CA ILE A 35 -6.21 -6.47 3.35
C ILE A 35 -6.17 -4.95 3.18
N GLY A 36 -4.99 -4.34 3.11
CA GLY A 36 -4.83 -2.91 2.84
C GLY A 36 -5.34 -2.50 1.46
N LEU A 37 -5.05 -3.31 0.42
CA LEU A 37 -5.56 -3.10 -0.94
C LEU A 37 -7.07 -3.32 -1.03
N LEU A 38 -7.60 -4.35 -0.38
CA LEU A 38 -9.04 -4.60 -0.30
C LEU A 38 -9.77 -3.50 0.46
N GLY A 39 -9.19 -3.01 1.55
CA GLY A 39 -9.68 -1.85 2.29
C GLY A 39 -9.70 -0.60 1.40
N MET A 40 -8.63 -0.35 0.66
CA MET A 40 -8.60 0.75 -0.32
C MET A 40 -9.65 0.58 -1.42
N PHE A 41 -9.93 -0.63 -1.89
CA PHE A 41 -10.97 -0.89 -2.87
C PHE A 41 -12.39 -0.71 -2.30
N PHE A 42 -12.61 -1.09 -1.04
CA PHE A 42 -13.92 -1.02 -0.40
C PHE A 42 -14.25 0.38 0.14
N PHE A 43 -13.24 1.15 0.56
CA PHE A 43 -13.38 2.52 1.06
C PHE A 43 -13.04 3.59 0.03
N GLY A 44 -12.33 3.25 -1.04
CA GLY A 44 -12.09 4.11 -2.20
C GLY A 44 -13.39 4.29 -2.97
N GLY A 45 -14.24 5.20 -2.49
CA GLY A 45 -15.49 5.55 -3.14
C GLY A 45 -15.26 5.93 -4.60
N ASN A 46 -16.05 5.36 -5.50
CA ASN A 46 -16.07 5.76 -6.89
C ASN A 46 -16.65 7.18 -6.97
N VAL A 47 -15.80 8.19 -7.13
CA VAL A 47 -16.24 9.56 -7.35
C VAL A 47 -16.90 9.62 -8.72
N SER A 48 -18.18 10.00 -8.74
CA SER A 48 -18.96 10.07 -9.98
C SER A 48 -18.71 11.42 -10.64
N VAL A 49 -17.69 11.46 -11.48
CA VAL A 49 -17.33 12.65 -12.27
C VAL A 49 -17.91 12.52 -13.67
N LYS A 50 -18.66 13.53 -14.13
CA LYS A 50 -19.16 13.60 -15.51
C LYS A 50 -18.52 14.77 -16.25
N GLU A 51 -17.89 14.51 -17.38
CA GLU A 51 -17.40 15.55 -18.28
C GLU A 51 -18.57 16.17 -19.06
N ILE A 52 -18.62 17.51 -19.08
CA ILE A 52 -19.63 18.30 -19.77
C ILE A 52 -18.98 19.47 -20.52
N THR A 53 -19.71 20.08 -21.45
CA THR A 53 -19.24 21.26 -22.19
C THR A 53 -19.33 22.52 -21.34
N TRP A 54 -18.60 23.57 -21.75
CA TRP A 54 -18.69 24.88 -21.11
C TRP A 54 -20.12 25.45 -21.12
N SER A 55 -20.83 25.32 -22.24
CA SER A 55 -22.20 25.81 -22.37
C SER A 55 -23.16 25.10 -21.42
N GLU A 56 -23.03 23.78 -21.27
CA GLU A 56 -23.82 23.00 -20.29
C GLU A 56 -23.49 23.41 -18.85
N PHE A 57 -22.22 23.68 -18.58
CA PHE A 57 -21.79 24.18 -17.28
C PHE A 57 -22.44 25.54 -16.95
N GLN A 58 -22.42 26.48 -17.90
CA GLN A 58 -23.10 27.77 -17.77
C GLN A 58 -24.59 27.60 -17.48
N GLN A 59 -25.24 26.68 -18.18
CA GLN A 59 -26.65 26.38 -17.95
C GLN A 59 -26.89 25.88 -16.51
N TYR A 60 -26.09 24.93 -16.02
CA TYR A 60 -26.24 24.39 -14.67
C TYR A 60 -25.95 25.41 -13.56
N VAL A 61 -24.97 26.30 -13.76
CA VAL A 61 -24.74 27.45 -12.86
C VAL A 61 -25.98 28.35 -12.84
N ASN A 62 -26.51 28.67 -14.01
CA ASN A 62 -27.64 29.59 -14.16
C ASN A 62 -28.96 29.06 -13.61
N GLU A 63 -29.12 27.74 -13.54
CA GLU A 63 -30.29 27.03 -13.03
C GLU A 63 -30.20 26.65 -11.53
N ASP A 64 -29.21 27.17 -10.78
CA ASP A 64 -28.96 26.85 -9.37
C ASP A 64 -28.79 25.34 -9.09
N ARG A 65 -28.15 24.64 -10.05
CA ARG A 65 -27.93 23.19 -9.98
C ARG A 65 -26.60 22.82 -9.29
N ILE A 66 -25.77 23.80 -8.99
CA ILE A 66 -24.41 23.65 -8.49
C ILE A 66 -24.33 24.19 -7.05
N GLU A 67 -23.73 23.41 -6.15
CA GLU A 67 -23.54 23.83 -4.75
C GLU A 67 -22.15 24.47 -4.54
N LYS A 68 -21.11 23.87 -5.13
CA LYS A 68 -19.72 24.31 -4.99
C LYS A 68 -19.02 24.21 -6.32
N ALA A 69 -18.14 25.16 -6.62
CA ALA A 69 -17.33 25.14 -7.83
C ALA A 69 -15.85 25.40 -7.51
N VAL A 70 -14.96 24.65 -8.14
CA VAL A 70 -13.52 24.81 -8.03
C VAL A 70 -12.97 25.01 -9.44
N VAL A 71 -12.31 26.13 -9.66
CA VAL A 71 -11.68 26.45 -10.95
C VAL A 71 -10.20 26.10 -10.87
N TYR A 72 -9.77 25.14 -11.66
CA TYR A 72 -8.38 24.73 -11.79
C TYR A 72 -7.68 25.51 -12.89
N THR A 73 -7.06 26.64 -12.55
CA THR A 73 -6.43 27.55 -13.52
C THR A 73 -5.35 26.87 -14.36
N LYS A 74 -4.56 25.95 -13.79
CA LYS A 74 -3.49 25.23 -14.50
C LYS A 74 -3.98 24.11 -15.42
N LYS A 75 -5.18 23.59 -15.16
CA LYS A 75 -5.79 22.52 -15.97
C LYS A 75 -6.80 23.06 -16.97
N GLU A 76 -7.11 24.36 -16.91
CA GLU A 76 -8.17 25.01 -17.68
C GLU A 76 -9.51 24.26 -17.54
N THR A 77 -9.80 23.76 -16.33
CA THR A 77 -11.05 23.06 -16.03
C THR A 77 -11.74 23.66 -14.82
N ALA A 78 -13.06 23.59 -14.79
CA ALA A 78 -13.88 23.87 -13.62
C ALA A 78 -14.60 22.58 -13.20
N GLU A 79 -14.43 22.23 -11.93
CA GLU A 79 -15.15 21.13 -11.29
C GLU A 79 -16.25 21.71 -10.42
N ALA A 80 -17.48 21.24 -10.59
CA ALA A 80 -18.62 21.68 -9.82
C ALA A 80 -19.31 20.50 -9.15
N VAL A 81 -19.57 20.63 -7.85
CA VAL A 81 -20.38 19.70 -7.07
C VAL A 81 -21.85 19.98 -7.35
N VAL A 82 -22.56 18.95 -7.78
CA VAL A 82 -23.97 19.01 -8.12
C VAL A 82 -24.80 18.97 -6.85
N ARG A 83 -25.79 19.88 -6.74
CA ARG A 83 -26.75 19.90 -5.62
C ARG A 83 -27.59 18.61 -5.62
N GLU A 84 -27.92 18.08 -4.45
CA GLU A 84 -28.63 16.78 -4.31
C GLU A 84 -29.93 16.68 -5.14
N GLY A 85 -30.73 17.75 -5.20
CA GLY A 85 -31.96 17.80 -5.98
C GLY A 85 -31.77 17.78 -7.51
N SER A 86 -30.54 17.94 -7.99
CA SER A 86 -30.20 18.10 -9.40
C SER A 86 -29.52 16.86 -9.99
N ILE A 87 -29.16 15.88 -9.15
CA ILE A 87 -28.45 14.66 -9.54
C ILE A 87 -29.22 13.88 -10.61
N ARG A 88 -30.53 13.69 -10.42
CA ARG A 88 -31.39 12.98 -11.39
C ARG A 88 -31.50 13.68 -12.73
N HIS A 89 -31.38 15.01 -12.75
CA HIS A 89 -31.47 15.78 -14.00
C HIS A 89 -30.19 15.66 -14.83
N ILE A 90 -29.03 15.71 -14.17
CA ILE A 90 -27.71 15.72 -14.83
C ILE A 90 -27.22 14.31 -15.17
N PHE A 91 -27.46 13.34 -14.27
CA PHE A 91 -26.99 11.96 -14.42
C PHE A 91 -28.04 11.00 -14.97
N LYS A 92 -29.32 11.43 -15.09
CA LYS A 92 -30.44 10.64 -15.65
C LYS A 92 -30.43 9.20 -15.14
N ASP A 93 -30.28 8.23 -16.03
CA ASP A 93 -30.28 6.78 -15.75
C ASP A 93 -29.12 6.31 -14.85
N ASN A 94 -28.10 7.15 -14.67
CA ASN A 94 -26.96 6.87 -13.79
C ASN A 94 -27.11 7.49 -12.40
N ALA A 95 -28.19 8.21 -12.11
CA ALA A 95 -28.40 8.86 -10.82
C ALA A 95 -28.37 7.88 -9.64
N ASP A 96 -28.83 6.64 -9.83
CA ASP A 96 -28.84 5.60 -8.79
C ASP A 96 -27.44 5.01 -8.52
N LYS A 97 -26.49 5.22 -9.44
CA LYS A 97 -25.08 4.80 -9.31
C LYS A 97 -24.18 5.89 -8.75
N VAL A 98 -24.68 7.13 -8.68
CA VAL A 98 -23.96 8.27 -8.16
C VAL A 98 -23.91 8.17 -6.64
N LYS A 99 -22.75 7.78 -6.10
CA LYS A 99 -22.45 7.86 -4.67
C LYS A 99 -21.67 9.13 -4.35
N SER A 100 -21.89 9.61 -3.12
CA SER A 100 -21.23 10.70 -2.40
C SER A 100 -20.55 11.76 -3.27
N ASN A 101 -21.14 12.96 -3.32
CA ASN A 101 -20.56 14.15 -3.95
C ASN A 101 -20.39 14.05 -5.48
N PRO A 102 -21.49 13.94 -6.27
CA PRO A 102 -21.41 14.02 -7.72
C PRO A 102 -20.76 15.31 -8.18
N SER A 103 -19.77 15.21 -9.05
CA SER A 103 -19.18 16.38 -9.67
C SER A 103 -19.30 16.34 -11.20
N VAL A 104 -19.43 17.52 -11.78
CA VAL A 104 -19.30 17.75 -13.22
C VAL A 104 -18.02 18.51 -13.49
N VAL A 105 -17.33 18.17 -14.56
CA VAL A 105 -16.10 18.85 -14.98
C VAL A 105 -16.29 19.40 -16.37
N ALA A 106 -15.96 20.67 -16.55
CA ALA A 106 -16.00 21.34 -17.84
C ALA A 106 -14.66 22.00 -18.15
N THR A 107 -14.23 21.94 -19.40
CA THR A 107 -13.10 22.74 -19.89
C THR A 107 -13.54 24.19 -20.00
N ILE A 108 -12.80 25.08 -19.35
CA ILE A 108 -13.11 26.52 -19.30
C ILE A 108 -12.25 27.29 -20.30
N PRO A 109 -12.79 28.36 -20.94
CA PRO A 109 -12.01 29.15 -21.88
C PRO A 109 -10.96 30.04 -21.19
N SER A 110 -11.26 30.54 -19.99
CA SER A 110 -10.31 31.23 -19.12
C SER A 110 -10.80 31.26 -17.67
N ALA A 111 -9.87 31.42 -16.73
CA ALA A 111 -10.21 31.61 -15.32
C ALA A 111 -11.05 32.87 -15.10
N ASP A 112 -10.80 33.93 -15.86
CA ASP A 112 -11.54 35.20 -15.76
C ASP A 112 -13.00 35.03 -16.19
N LYS A 113 -13.26 34.31 -17.29
CA LYS A 113 -14.64 34.03 -17.73
C LYS A 113 -15.40 33.16 -16.73
N ALA A 114 -14.71 32.22 -16.08
CA ALA A 114 -15.30 31.45 -15.00
C ALA A 114 -15.62 32.33 -13.78
N ALA A 115 -14.70 33.22 -13.39
CA ALA A 115 -14.93 34.19 -12.31
C ALA A 115 -16.13 35.09 -12.60
N GLU A 116 -16.25 35.60 -13.83
CA GLU A 116 -17.34 36.45 -14.27
C GLU A 116 -18.70 35.74 -14.16
N LEU A 117 -18.79 34.46 -14.56
CA LEU A 117 -20.02 33.69 -14.41
C LEU A 117 -20.44 33.46 -12.96
N PHE A 118 -19.50 33.12 -12.07
CA PHE A 118 -19.84 32.93 -10.66
C PHE A 118 -20.21 34.24 -9.99
N LYS A 119 -19.52 35.32 -10.36
CA LYS A 119 -19.87 36.68 -9.92
C LYS A 119 -21.28 37.06 -10.39
N GLN A 120 -21.59 36.84 -11.67
CA GLN A 120 -22.91 37.10 -12.23
C GLN A 120 -24.00 36.27 -11.53
N ALA A 121 -23.76 34.97 -11.33
CA ALA A 121 -24.70 34.09 -10.67
C ALA A 121 -24.96 34.47 -9.20
N THR A 122 -23.93 34.96 -8.49
CA THR A 122 -24.05 35.35 -7.08
C THR A 122 -24.64 36.75 -6.92
N GLU A 123 -24.16 37.74 -7.68
CA GLU A 123 -24.56 39.15 -7.55
C GLU A 123 -25.90 39.47 -8.23
N GLU A 124 -26.16 38.95 -9.44
CA GLU A 124 -27.39 39.28 -10.17
C GLU A 124 -28.56 38.37 -9.77
N LYS A 125 -28.28 37.11 -9.44
CA LYS A 125 -29.33 36.10 -9.14
C LYS A 125 -29.40 35.72 -7.66
N GLY A 126 -28.46 36.16 -6.83
CA GLY A 126 -28.46 35.86 -5.40
C GLY A 126 -28.21 34.38 -5.08
N LEU A 127 -27.55 33.62 -5.97
CA LEU A 127 -27.31 32.20 -5.76
C LEU A 127 -26.17 31.97 -4.76
N ASP A 128 -26.37 31.09 -3.77
CA ASP A 128 -25.34 30.69 -2.80
C ASP A 128 -24.42 29.62 -3.41
N ILE A 129 -23.55 30.04 -4.33
CA ILE A 129 -22.55 29.18 -4.97
C ILE A 129 -21.19 29.47 -4.32
N LYS A 130 -20.63 28.47 -3.65
CA LYS A 130 -19.27 28.59 -3.09
C LYS A 130 -18.25 28.28 -4.18
N TYR A 131 -17.52 29.30 -4.65
CA TYR A 131 -16.48 29.13 -5.65
C TYR A 131 -15.07 29.38 -5.09
N SER A 132 -14.08 28.62 -5.56
CA SER A 132 -12.67 28.82 -5.23
C SER A 132 -11.77 28.58 -6.44
N PHE A 133 -10.64 29.29 -6.49
CA PHE A 133 -9.63 29.07 -7.52
C PHE A 133 -8.50 28.24 -6.97
N ASP A 134 -8.22 27.11 -7.62
CA ASP A 134 -7.10 26.25 -7.29
C ASP A 134 -6.03 26.33 -8.38
N SER A 135 -4.84 26.74 -7.97
CA SER A 135 -3.65 26.82 -8.82
C SER A 135 -2.69 25.64 -8.60
N SER A 136 -3.15 24.59 -7.91
CA SER A 136 -2.37 23.39 -7.64
C SER A 136 -1.99 22.69 -8.94
N SER A 137 -0.72 22.32 -9.04
CA SER A 137 -0.16 21.68 -10.23
C SER A 137 -0.73 20.27 -10.38
N ALA A 138 -1.00 19.81 -11.60
CA ALA A 138 -1.43 18.42 -11.86
C ALA A 138 -0.47 17.37 -11.25
N ILE A 139 0.80 17.73 -11.10
CA ILE A 139 1.86 16.92 -10.48
C ILE A 139 1.57 16.64 -9.00
N SER A 140 1.02 17.58 -8.22
CA SER A 140 0.73 17.35 -6.79
C SER A 140 -0.34 16.27 -6.62
N GLY A 141 -1.39 16.30 -7.46
CA GLY A 141 -2.44 15.27 -7.49
C GLY A 141 -1.91 13.91 -7.94
N ILE A 142 -1.03 13.86 -8.93
CA ILE A 142 -0.41 12.59 -9.36
C ILE A 142 0.43 11.98 -8.22
N LEU A 143 1.24 12.80 -7.54
CA LEU A 143 2.08 12.35 -6.42
C LEU A 143 1.24 11.86 -5.24
N LEU A 144 0.14 12.55 -4.93
CA LEU A 144 -0.81 12.10 -3.91
C LEU A 144 -1.49 10.79 -4.30
N GLY A 145 -1.81 10.60 -5.58
CA GLY A 145 -2.32 9.34 -6.12
C GLY A 145 -1.31 8.18 -6.02
N PHE A 146 -0.02 8.47 -6.12
CA PHE A 146 1.06 7.50 -5.89
C PHE A 146 1.37 7.26 -4.41
N ALA A 147 0.95 8.13 -3.49
CA ALA A 147 1.19 8.00 -2.06
C ALA A 147 0.85 6.61 -1.48
N PRO A 148 -0.31 5.96 -1.79
CA PRO A 148 -0.59 4.60 -1.32
C PRO A 148 0.43 3.57 -1.83
N PHE A 149 0.87 3.68 -3.09
CA PHE A 149 1.88 2.79 -3.67
C PHE A 149 3.27 3.01 -3.05
N ILE A 150 3.67 4.28 -2.86
CA ILE A 150 4.92 4.63 -2.21
C ILE A 150 4.93 4.11 -0.77
N LEU A 151 3.83 4.27 -0.03
CA LEU A 151 3.70 3.75 1.33
C LEU A 151 3.81 2.22 1.37
N LEU A 152 3.19 1.50 0.43
CA LEU A 152 3.36 0.05 0.29
C LEU A 152 4.82 -0.33 0.04
N ILE A 153 5.51 0.36 -0.88
CA ILE A 153 6.93 0.12 -1.17
C ILE A 153 7.79 0.40 0.06
N LEU A 154 7.55 1.50 0.77
CA LEU A 154 8.30 1.85 1.98
C LEU A 154 8.13 0.80 3.08
N ILE A 155 6.90 0.34 3.31
CA ILE A 155 6.62 -0.75 4.26
C ILE A 155 7.32 -2.03 3.83
N TRP A 156 7.24 -2.39 2.55
CA TRP A 156 7.89 -3.58 2.00
C TRP A 156 9.41 -3.53 2.14
N VAL A 157 10.04 -2.42 1.77
CA VAL A 157 11.48 -2.17 1.93
C VAL A 157 11.89 -2.15 3.40
N PHE A 158 11.07 -1.56 4.28
CA PHE A 158 11.31 -1.56 5.72
C PHE A 158 11.35 -2.99 6.29
N PHE A 159 10.42 -3.86 5.87
CA PHE A 159 10.42 -5.26 6.31
C PHE A 159 11.62 -6.05 5.76
N ILE A 160 12.02 -5.86 4.50
CA ILE A 160 13.23 -6.49 3.93
C ILE A 160 14.47 -6.01 4.68
N ARG A 161 14.59 -4.70 4.91
CA ARG A 161 15.73 -4.11 5.61
C ARG A 161 15.80 -4.56 7.07
N ARG A 162 14.66 -4.67 7.76
CA ARG A 162 14.57 -5.17 9.14
C ARG A 162 14.83 -6.68 9.24
N MET A 163 14.40 -7.48 8.26
CA MET A 163 14.71 -8.90 8.21
C MET A 163 16.21 -9.14 7.92
N SER A 164 16.84 -8.25 7.15
CA SER A 164 18.27 -8.28 6.85
C SER A 164 19.14 -7.81 8.03
N SER A 165 18.73 -6.78 8.78
CA SER A 165 19.53 -6.20 9.89
C SER A 165 19.22 -6.77 11.28
N GLY A 166 18.06 -7.41 11.46
CA GLY A 166 17.56 -7.88 12.75
C GLY A 166 17.78 -9.36 13.03
N GLY A 167 19.04 -9.81 13.15
CA GLY A 167 19.37 -10.98 13.97
C GLY A 167 18.87 -12.35 13.50
N ALA A 168 18.77 -12.59 12.19
CA ALA A 168 18.86 -13.92 11.61
C ALA A 168 20.21 -14.04 10.88
N GLY A 169 21.28 -14.15 11.67
CA GLY A 169 22.57 -14.56 11.13
C GLY A 169 22.39 -15.90 10.41
N GLY A 170 22.73 -15.92 9.13
CA GLY A 170 22.92 -17.15 8.37
C GLY A 170 21.79 -17.49 7.43
N GLY A 171 21.96 -17.06 6.17
CA GLY A 171 21.39 -17.75 5.03
C GLY A 171 20.08 -17.16 4.54
N GLY A 172 20.10 -16.68 3.30
CA GLY A 172 18.89 -16.49 2.52
C GLY A 172 18.09 -17.79 2.50
N GLY A 173 17.06 -17.86 3.35
CA GLY A 173 15.99 -18.85 3.31
C GLY A 173 14.94 -18.50 2.26
N GLY A 174 15.36 -17.86 1.16
CA GLY A 174 14.63 -18.00 -0.10
C GLY A 174 14.72 -19.45 -0.55
N VAL A 175 13.84 -19.82 -1.47
CA VAL A 175 13.65 -21.16 -2.05
C VAL A 175 14.94 -21.80 -2.65
N PHE A 176 16.09 -21.11 -2.57
CA PHE A 176 17.42 -21.53 -3.02
C PHE A 176 18.28 -22.22 -1.95
N ASN A 177 17.83 -22.38 -0.70
CA ASN A 177 18.57 -23.14 0.32
C ASN A 177 18.50 -24.68 0.14
N VAL A 178 17.85 -25.17 -0.93
CA VAL A 178 17.79 -26.60 -1.31
C VAL A 178 19.18 -27.21 -1.62
N GLY A 179 20.25 -26.41 -1.68
CA GLY A 179 21.61 -26.89 -1.93
C GLY A 179 22.47 -27.18 -0.69
N LYS A 180 22.06 -26.84 0.54
CA LYS A 180 22.88 -27.05 1.74
C LYS A 180 22.31 -28.15 2.63
N SER A 181 22.08 -29.33 2.05
CA SER A 181 22.21 -30.54 2.86
C SER A 181 23.66 -30.57 3.33
N LYS A 182 23.86 -30.23 4.61
CA LYS A 182 25.11 -30.47 5.31
C LYS A 182 25.21 -31.99 5.37
N ALA A 183 25.79 -32.61 4.34
CA ALA A 183 26.20 -34.00 4.40
C ALA A 183 26.99 -34.13 5.69
N GLN A 184 26.45 -34.88 6.65
CA GLN A 184 27.26 -35.37 7.75
C GLN A 184 28.46 -36.03 7.07
N LEU A 185 29.65 -35.42 7.20
CA LEU A 185 30.88 -36.19 7.08
C LEU A 185 30.76 -37.26 8.16
N PHE A 186 30.28 -38.43 7.77
CA PHE A 186 30.60 -39.64 8.48
C PHE A 186 32.13 -39.74 8.37
N ASP A 187 32.83 -39.33 9.42
CA ASP A 187 34.22 -39.70 9.60
C ASP A 187 34.28 -41.22 9.51
N LYS A 188 34.76 -41.72 8.36
CA LYS A 188 35.09 -43.13 8.14
C LYS A 188 36.23 -43.61 9.05
N ASP A 189 36.68 -42.78 10.00
CA ASP A 189 37.64 -43.14 11.04
C ASP A 189 36.98 -43.67 12.32
N SER A 190 35.64 -43.71 12.39
CA SER A 190 34.91 -44.42 13.47
C SER A 190 34.45 -45.83 13.08
N ALA A 191 34.98 -46.40 11.99
CA ALA A 191 34.90 -47.83 11.79
C ALA A 191 35.88 -48.50 12.75
N ILE A 192 35.40 -48.85 13.95
CA ILE A 192 36.07 -49.78 14.85
C ILE A 192 36.48 -50.99 14.00
N LYS A 193 37.77 -51.11 13.71
CA LYS A 193 38.34 -52.31 13.08
C LYS A 193 38.23 -53.45 14.09
N VAL A 194 37.08 -54.11 14.11
CA VAL A 194 36.97 -55.45 14.71
C VAL A 194 37.92 -56.36 13.95
N THR A 195 39.02 -56.71 14.61
CA THR A 195 39.99 -57.69 14.11
C THR A 195 39.55 -59.05 14.65
N PHE A 196 39.61 -60.09 13.83
CA PHE A 196 39.28 -61.49 14.17
C PHE A 196 40.10 -62.09 15.33
N LYS A 197 40.96 -61.31 16.00
CA LYS A 197 41.58 -61.67 17.28
C LYS A 197 40.56 -61.81 18.42
N ASP A 198 39.38 -61.20 18.29
CA ASP A 198 38.34 -61.23 19.32
C ASP A 198 37.30 -62.34 19.10
N VAL A 199 37.55 -63.27 18.17
CA VAL A 199 36.63 -64.36 17.81
C VAL A 199 37.38 -65.68 17.64
N ALA A 200 38.20 -66.08 18.62
CA ALA A 200 38.64 -67.46 18.77
C ALA A 200 39.22 -67.75 20.17
N GLY A 201 38.41 -68.39 21.01
CA GLY A 201 38.83 -69.59 21.74
C GLY A 201 39.58 -69.45 23.08
N LEU A 202 38.87 -69.92 24.12
CA LEU A 202 39.31 -70.45 25.43
C LEU A 202 39.83 -69.49 26.50
#